data_AF-A0A9E2PRJ8-F1
#
_entry.id   AF-A0A9E2PRJ8-F1
#
_cell.length_a   1.000
_cell.length_b   1.000
_cell.length_c   1.000
_cell.angle_alpha   90.00
_cell.angle_beta   90.00
_cell.angle_gamma   90.00
#
_symmetry.space_group_name_H-M   'P 1'
#
loop_
_entity.id
_entity.type
_entity.pdbx_description
1 polymer ?
#
loop_
_entity_poly.entity_id
_entity_poly.type
_entity_poly.pdbx_seq_one_letter_code
_entity_poly.pdbx_strand_id
1 'polypeptide(L)'
;MKIVPYIQIARPNHWIKNVFVLPGILLAWFFYPSSCQWERGWSIALGLAAACLTASSNYVLNEILDAPKDRFHPVKKNRPIACGQICLPVAWAEWLVLG
;
A
#
# COMPACT_ATOMS: atom_id res chain seq x y z
N MET A 1 -3.91 1.19 -22.80
CA MET A 1 -3.70 0.43 -21.55
C MET A 1 -4.78 0.82 -20.57
N LYS A 2 -5.41 -0.13 -19.86
CA LYS A 2 -6.39 0.20 -18.82
C LYS A 2 -5.61 0.54 -17.54
N ILE A 3 -5.91 1.68 -16.91
CA ILE A 3 -5.22 2.15 -15.68
C ILE A 3 -5.80 1.49 -14.43
N VAL A 4 -7.09 1.16 -14.46
CA VAL A 4 -7.84 0.56 -13.33
C VAL A 4 -7.15 -0.68 -12.73
N PRO A 5 -6.62 -1.65 -13.52
CA PRO A 5 -5.94 -2.82 -12.96
C PRO A 5 -4.70 -2.47 -12.13
N TYR A 6 -3.93 -1.46 -12.54
CA TYR A 6 -2.76 -0.97 -11.79
C TYR A 6 -3.17 -0.38 -10.45
N ILE A 7 -4.21 0.46 -10.42
CA ILE A 7 -4.76 1.00 -9.16
C ILE A 7 -5.30 -0.13 -8.25
N GLN A 8 -5.89 -1.18 -8.83
CA GLN A 8 -6.41 -2.31 -8.06
C GLN A 8 -5.32 -3.11 -7.35
N ILE A 9 -4.16 -3.33 -7.97
CA ILE A 9 -3.05 -4.08 -7.34
C ILE A 9 -2.35 -3.30 -6.23
N ALA A 10 -2.35 -1.96 -6.29
CA ALA A 10 -1.91 -1.10 -5.19
C ALA A 10 -2.86 -1.11 -3.97
N ARG A 11 -4.08 -1.62 -4.13
CA ARG A 11 -5.11 -1.81 -3.07
C ARG A 11 -5.30 -0.59 -2.15
N PRO A 12 -5.62 0.60 -2.68
CA PRO A 12 -5.86 1.80 -1.86
C PRO A 12 -6.97 1.61 -0.83
N ASN A 13 -7.94 0.74 -1.11
CA ASN A 13 -9.02 0.39 -0.18
C ASN A 13 -8.51 -0.25 1.14
N HIS A 14 -7.28 -0.79 1.16
CA HIS A 14 -6.69 -1.36 2.36
C HIS A 14 -5.99 -0.33 3.26
N TRP A 15 -5.85 0.94 2.83
CA TRP A 15 -5.23 1.98 3.64
C TRP A 15 -5.94 2.20 4.98
N ILE A 16 -7.22 1.84 5.08
CA ILE A 16 -7.96 1.86 6.35
C ILE A 16 -7.27 1.03 7.44
N LYS A 17 -6.50 -0.01 7.09
CA LYS A 17 -5.74 -0.81 8.06
C LYS A 17 -4.61 0.00 8.71
N ASN A 18 -4.14 1.07 8.07
CA ASN A 18 -3.12 1.95 8.65
C ASN A 18 -3.69 2.86 9.74
N VAL A 19 -5.02 2.88 9.97
CA VAL A 19 -5.63 3.52 11.15
C VAL A 19 -5.06 2.98 12.46
N PHE A 20 -4.56 1.74 12.49
CA PHE A 20 -3.92 1.16 13.68
C PHE A 20 -2.61 1.86 14.09
N VAL A 21 -2.10 2.80 13.28
CA VAL A 21 -0.99 3.69 13.67
C VAL A 21 -1.47 4.82 14.61
N LEU A 22 -2.74 5.22 14.53
CA LEU A 22 -3.29 6.34 15.32
C LEU A 22 -3.19 6.14 16.84
N PRO A 23 -3.48 4.95 17.42
CA PRO A 23 -3.27 4.73 18.85
C PRO A 23 -1.83 5.01 19.31
N GLY A 24 -0.83 4.64 18.50
CA GLY A 24 0.58 4.92 18.80
C GLY A 24 0.88 6.42 18.83
N ILE A 25 0.30 7.18 17.90
CA ILE A 25 0.41 8.65 17.86
C ILE A 25 -0.27 9.27 19.08
N LEU A 26 -1.47 8.80 19.45
CA LEU A 26 -2.20 9.29 20.63
C LEU A 26 -1.44 9.02 21.93
N LEU A 27 -0.84 7.84 22.07
CA LEU A 27 0.00 7.50 23.22
C LEU A 27 1.24 8.41 23.28
N ALA A 28 1.93 8.61 22.16
CA ALA A 28 3.08 9.51 22.11
C ALA A 28 2.70 10.94 22.55
N TRP A 29 1.52 11.42 22.14
CA TRP A 29 1.01 12.72 22.55
C TRP A 29 0.71 12.78 24.06
N PHE A 30 0.10 11.72 24.61
CA PHE A 30 -0.22 11.65 26.04
C PHE A 30 1.04 11.64 26.93
N PHE A 31 2.06 10.87 26.56
CA PHE A 31 3.30 10.75 27.35
C PHE A 31 4.29 11.88 27.12
N TYR A 32 4.25 12.56 25.96
CA TYR A 32 5.19 13.64 25.63
C TYR A 32 4.46 14.90 25.11
N PRO A 33 3.72 15.64 25.95
CA PRO A 33 2.87 16.76 25.50
C PRO A 33 3.66 17.89 24.83
N SER A 34 4.86 18.19 25.34
CA SER A 34 5.78 19.22 24.82
C SER A 34 6.38 18.86 23.45
N SER A 35 6.26 17.60 23.03
CA SER A 35 6.69 17.14 21.71
C SER A 35 5.62 17.33 20.62
N CYS A 36 4.42 17.80 20.97
CA CYS A 36 3.31 17.94 20.04
C CYS A 36 3.08 19.41 19.67
N GLN A 37 4.00 19.95 18.87
CA GLN A 37 3.83 21.26 18.25
C GLN A 37 3.06 21.11 16.94
N TRP A 38 2.19 22.07 16.62
CA TRP A 38 1.34 22.07 15.42
C TRP A 38 2.13 21.88 14.11
N GLU A 39 3.37 22.37 14.07
CA GLU A 39 4.31 22.21 12.97
C GLU A 39 4.63 20.73 12.65
N ARG A 40 4.49 19.82 13.61
CA ARG A 40 4.73 18.37 13.44
C ARG A 40 3.52 17.61 12.89
N GLY A 41 2.35 18.25 12.82
CA GLY A 41 1.15 17.64 12.22
C GLY A 41 1.38 17.24 10.76
N TRP A 42 2.16 18.04 10.03
CA TRP A 42 2.57 17.72 8.66
C TRP A 42 3.46 16.48 8.58
N SER A 43 4.40 16.32 9.51
CA SER A 43 5.26 15.13 9.59
C SER A 43 4.46 13.85 9.86
N ILE A 44 3.41 13.93 10.67
CA ILE A 44 2.50 12.80 10.91
C ILE A 44 1.73 12.45 9.65
N ALA A 45 1.18 13.45 8.95
CA ALA A 45 0.47 13.24 7.69
C ALA A 45 1.38 12.62 6.61
N LEU A 46 2.61 13.12 6.48
CA LEU A 46 3.63 12.55 5.60
C LEU A 46 4.00 11.11 5.99
N GLY A 47 4.18 10.83 7.28
CA GLY A 47 4.47 9.49 7.77
C GLY A 47 3.34 8.50 7.48
N LEU A 48 2.08 8.92 7.66
CA LEU A 48 0.91 8.11 7.30
C LEU A 48 0.82 7.88 5.79
N ALA A 49 1.05 8.91 4.98
CA ALA A 49 1.08 8.78 3.52
C ALA A 49 2.20 7.83 3.07
N ALA A 50 3.40 7.97 3.63
CA ALA A 50 4.52 7.06 3.37
C ALA A 50 4.17 5.61 3.77
N ALA A 51 3.59 5.39 4.95
CA ALA A 51 3.16 4.05 5.37
C ALA A 51 2.09 3.45 4.43
N CYS A 52 1.15 4.26 3.92
CA CYS A 52 0.19 3.84 2.91
C CYS A 52 0.86 3.44 1.60
N LEU A 53 1.80 4.26 1.10
CA LEU A 53 2.54 3.98 -0.13
C LEU A 53 3.40 2.72 0.00
N THR A 54 4.14 2.56 1.10
CA THR A 54 4.93 1.37 1.39
C THR A 54 4.06 0.11 1.49
N ALA A 55 2.89 0.21 2.12
CA ALA A 55 1.93 -0.90 2.15
C ALA A 55 1.43 -1.26 0.75
N SER A 56 1.13 -0.25 -0.08
CA SER A 56 0.75 -0.44 -1.49
C SER A 56 1.87 -1.08 -2.31
N SER A 57 3.12 -0.65 -2.15
CA SER A 57 4.31 -1.27 -2.75
C SER A 57 4.37 -2.76 -2.41
N ASN A 58 4.20 -3.13 -1.13
CA ASN A 58 4.20 -4.53 -0.73
C ASN A 58 3.01 -5.32 -1.31
N TYR A 59 1.84 -4.71 -1.49
CA TYR A 59 0.72 -5.37 -2.18
C TYR A 59 1.00 -5.63 -3.66
N VAL A 60 1.62 -4.67 -4.36
CA VAL A 60 2.06 -4.84 -5.75
C VAL A 60 3.08 -5.97 -5.85
N LEU A 61 4.09 -5.99 -4.97
CA LEU A 61 5.08 -7.06 -4.92
C LEU A 61 4.45 -8.43 -4.68
N ASN A 62 3.49 -8.53 -3.77
CA ASN A 62 2.75 -9.77 -3.51
C ASN A 62 1.98 -10.24 -4.75
N GLU A 63 1.30 -9.34 -5.47
CA GLU A 63 0.61 -9.70 -6.71
C GLU A 63 1.58 -10.21 -7.79
N ILE A 64 2.79 -9.64 -7.88
CA ILE A 64 3.83 -10.06 -8.82
C ILE A 64 4.32 -11.48 -8.48
N LEU A 65 4.69 -11.71 -7.21
CA LEU A 65 5.30 -12.96 -6.77
C LEU A 65 4.29 -14.11 -6.69
N ASP A 66 3.04 -13.82 -6.33
CA ASP A 66 1.98 -14.82 -6.23
C ASP A 66 1.35 -15.18 -7.59
N ALA A 67 1.54 -14.36 -8.63
CA ALA A 67 0.89 -14.55 -9.93
C ALA A 67 1.04 -15.97 -10.53
N PRO A 68 2.20 -16.65 -10.47
CA PRO A 68 2.33 -18.02 -10.98
C PRO A 68 1.45 -19.03 -10.23
N LYS A 69 1.30 -18.86 -8.91
CA LYS A 69 0.48 -19.73 -8.05
C LYS A 69 -1.01 -19.37 -8.18
N ASP A 70 -1.33 -18.09 -8.22
CA ASP A 70 -2.70 -17.58 -8.28
C ASP A 70 -3.43 -18.01 -9.55
N ARG A 71 -2.70 -18.21 -10.67
CA ARG A 71 -3.26 -18.76 -11.92
C ARG A 71 -4.02 -20.08 -11.75
N PHE A 72 -3.64 -20.90 -10.78
CA PHE A 72 -4.27 -22.20 -10.52
C PHE A 72 -5.32 -22.14 -9.40
N HIS A 73 -5.51 -21.00 -8.73
CA HIS A 73 -6.45 -20.86 -7.63
C HIS A 73 -7.88 -20.63 -8.14
N PRO A 74 -8.93 -21.23 -7.56
CA PRO A 74 -10.30 -21.09 -8.03
C PRO A 74 -10.86 -19.65 -8.07
N VAL A 75 -10.29 -18.74 -7.27
CA VAL A 75 -10.76 -17.35 -7.07
C VAL A 75 -9.65 -16.36 -7.44
N LYS A 76 -8.42 -16.58 -6.94
CA LYS A 76 -7.30 -15.66 -7.17
C LYS A 76 -6.78 -15.65 -8.61
N LYS A 77 -7.15 -16.62 -9.45
CA LYS A 77 -6.84 -16.62 -10.90
C LYS A 77 -7.33 -15.38 -11.65
N ASN A 78 -8.35 -14.71 -11.11
CA ASN A 78 -8.92 -13.49 -11.70
C ASN A 78 -8.15 -12.22 -11.32
N ARG A 79 -7.10 -12.33 -10.49
CA ARG A 79 -6.25 -11.18 -10.13
C ARG A 79 -5.60 -10.58 -11.39
N PRO A 80 -5.45 -9.24 -11.46
CA PRO A 80 -4.97 -8.56 -12.67
C PRO A 80 -3.65 -9.09 -13.25
N ILE A 81 -2.67 -9.43 -12.42
CA ILE A 81 -1.38 -9.97 -12.88
C ILE A 81 -1.52 -11.45 -13.28
N ALA A 82 -2.29 -12.24 -12.51
CA ALA A 82 -2.51 -13.66 -12.79
C ALA A 82 -3.23 -13.88 -14.13
N CYS A 83 -4.21 -13.03 -14.48
CA CYS A 83 -4.97 -13.09 -15.73
C CYS A 83 -4.37 -12.29 -16.89
N GLY A 84 -3.18 -11.70 -16.72
CA GLY A 84 -2.44 -11.02 -17.80
C GLY A 84 -3.01 -9.65 -18.21
N GLN A 85 -3.78 -8.98 -17.35
CA GLN A 85 -4.32 -7.63 -17.61
C GLN A 85 -3.28 -6.51 -17.44
N ILE A 86 -2.12 -6.84 -16.85
CA ILE A 86 -1.06 -5.90 -16.47
C ILE A 86 0.26 -6.33 -17.12
N CYS A 87 1.01 -5.36 -17.64
CA CYS A 87 2.35 -5.58 -18.14
C CYS A 87 3.33 -5.71 -16.96
N LEU A 88 4.01 -6.86 -16.86
CA LEU A 88 4.87 -7.20 -15.71
C LEU A 88 6.03 -6.21 -15.48
N PRO A 89 6.77 -5.72 -16.51
CA PRO A 89 7.75 -4.65 -16.33
C PRO A 89 7.17 -3.37 -15.72
N VAL A 90 5.92 -3.02 -16.06
CA VAL A 90 5.27 -1.82 -15.52
C VAL A 90 4.85 -2.04 -14.07
N ALA A 91 4.44 -3.25 -13.69
CA ALA A 91 4.17 -3.60 -12.29
C ALA A 91 5.44 -3.52 -11.42
N TRP A 92 6.59 -3.95 -11.94
CA TRP A 92 7.88 -3.78 -11.26
C TRP A 92 8.27 -2.30 -11.11
N ALA A 93 8.02 -1.48 -12.14
CA ALA A 93 8.23 -0.03 -12.05
C ALA A 93 7.30 0.61 -11.02
N GLU A 94 6.03 0.21 -10.97
CA GLU A 94 5.06 0.67 -9.97
C GLU A 94 5.51 0.31 -8.54
N TRP A 95 5.99 -0.91 -8.32
CA TRP A 95 6.55 -1.33 -7.03
C TRP A 95 7.70 -0.43 -6.57
N LEU A 96 8.64 -0.12 -7.47
CA LEU A 96 9.79 0.76 -7.19
C LEU A 96 9.38 2.23 -6.95
N VAL A 97 8.30 2.70 -7.57
CA VAL A 97 7.83 4.08 -7.40
C VAL A 97 7.08 4.24 -6.07
N LEU A 98 6.41 3.20 -5.59
CA LEU A 98 5.62 3.23 -4.35
C LEU A 98 6.44 2.99 -3.07
N GLY A 99 7.64 2.42 -3.17
CA GLY A 99 8.49 2.06 -2.02
C GLY A 99 9.83 2.75 -2.06
#